data_AF-A0A951F1K2-F1
#
_entry.id   AF-A0A951F1K2-F1
#
_cell.length_a   1.000
_cell.length_b   1.000
_cell.length_c   1.000
_cell.angle_alpha   90.00
_cell.angle_beta   90.00
_cell.angle_gamma   90.00
#
_symmetry.space_group_name_H-M   'P 1'
#
loop_
_entity.id
_entity.type
_entity.pdbx_description
1 polymer ?
#
loop_
_entity_poly.entity_id
_entity_poly.type
_entity_poly.pdbx_seq_one_letter_code
_entity_poly.pdbx_strand_id
1 'polypeptide(L)' 'MPEDSSEKTPPKNTDEVALELMKFIAVTTGYGRGTPSAGFGGKGSRSSEEYADALLELFERCRGTVSKPSKPGK' A
#
# COMPACT_ATOMS: atom_id res chain seq x y z
N MET A 1 -7.22 -40.87 6.70
CA MET A 1 -6.42 -40.27 5.62
C MET A 1 -5.52 -39.23 6.25
N PRO A 2 -4.20 -39.44 6.23
CA PRO A 2 -3.22 -38.47 6.71
C PRO A 2 -3.02 -37.34 5.69
N GLU A 3 -2.99 -36.11 6.21
CA GLU A 3 -2.34 -34.89 5.67
C GLU A 3 -2.39 -34.63 4.15
N ASP A 4 -3.37 -33.84 3.72
CA ASP A 4 -3.23 -33.05 2.50
C ASP A 4 -2.51 -31.73 2.83
N SER A 5 -1.19 -31.77 2.63
CA SER A 5 -0.34 -30.74 2.06
C SER A 5 -0.66 -29.26 2.34
N SER A 6 0.25 -28.67 3.11
CA SER A 6 0.73 -27.32 2.87
C SER A 6 -0.23 -26.19 3.24
N GLU A 7 -0.59 -26.13 4.52
CA GLU A 7 -0.76 -24.84 5.20
C GLU A 7 0.63 -24.17 5.32
N LYS A 8 1.20 -23.80 4.18
CA LYS A 8 2.32 -22.88 4.10
C LYS A 8 1.72 -21.55 4.51
N THR A 9 1.59 -21.31 5.81
CA THR A 9 1.19 -20.00 6.35
C THR A 9 2.07 -18.98 5.63
N PRO A 10 1.54 -18.23 4.65
CA PRO A 10 2.33 -17.23 3.97
C PRO A 10 2.66 -16.16 5.01
N PRO A 11 3.65 -15.31 4.76
CA PRO A 11 4.21 -14.43 5.78
C PRO A 11 3.24 -13.30 6.12
N LYS A 12 2.17 -13.63 6.87
CA LYS A 12 1.14 -12.72 7.40
C LYS A 12 1.80 -11.46 7.97
N ASN A 13 2.92 -11.66 8.68
CA ASN A 13 3.76 -10.59 9.21
C ASN A 13 4.29 -9.60 8.15
N THR A 14 4.80 -10.03 6.99
CA THR A 14 5.32 -9.07 5.99
C THR A 14 4.22 -8.35 5.25
N ASP A 15 3.09 -9.01 4.97
CA ASP A 15 1.93 -8.36 4.38
C ASP A 15 1.29 -7.38 5.37
N GLU A 16 1.17 -7.73 6.65
CA GLU A 16 0.72 -6.82 7.72
C GLU A 16 1.64 -5.60 7.88
N VAL A 17 2.96 -5.80 7.87
CA VAL A 17 3.93 -4.69 7.91
C VAL A 17 3.82 -3.81 6.66
N ALA A 18 3.60 -4.39 5.48
CA ALA A 18 3.39 -3.63 4.26
C ALA A 18 2.08 -2.81 4.29
N LEU A 19 1.01 -3.36 4.87
CA LEU A 19 -0.26 -2.66 5.07
C LEU A 19 -0.11 -1.48 6.05
N GLU A 20 0.58 -1.67 7.17
CA GLU A 20 0.82 -0.60 8.13
C GLU A 20 1.73 0.50 7.55
N LEU A 21 2.77 0.14 6.78
CA LEU A 21 3.62 1.10 6.07
C LEU A 21 2.83 1.89 5.03
N MET A 22 2.03 1.21 4.21
CA MET A 22 1.16 1.83 3.23
C MET A 22 0.19 2.83 3.88
N LYS A 23 -0.48 2.43 4.97
CA LYS A 23 -1.40 3.27 5.72
C LYS A 23 -0.70 4.49 6.30
N PHE A 24 0.49 4.32 6.87
CA PHE A 24 1.31 5.43 7.36
C PHE A 24 1.61 6.44 6.25
N ILE A 25 2.07 5.99 5.08
CA ILE A 25 2.35 6.86 3.93
C ILE A 25 1.09 7.58 3.46
N ALA A 26 -0.02 6.85 3.30
CA ALA A 26 -1.28 7.41 2.81
C ALA A 26 -1.83 8.51 3.74
N VAL A 27 -1.77 8.30 5.06
CA VAL A 27 -2.24 9.27 6.06
C VAL A 27 -1.31 10.47 6.17
N THR A 28 0.01 10.26 6.19
CA THR A 28 1.00 11.33 6.38
C THR A 28 1.15 12.23 5.17
N THR A 29 1.08 11.66 3.96
CA THR A 29 1.30 12.41 2.71
C THR A 29 0.01 12.82 2.02
N GLY A 30 -1.13 12.27 2.45
CA GLY A 30 -2.37 12.37 1.68
C GLY A 30 -2.30 11.64 0.35
N TYR A 31 -1.50 10.56 0.25
CA TYR A 31 -1.30 9.82 -1.00
C TYR A 31 -2.64 9.44 -1.63
N GLY A 32 -2.83 9.80 -2.90
CA GLY A 32 -4.07 9.55 -3.64
C GLY A 32 -5.21 10.54 -3.33
N ARG A 33 -5.25 11.18 -2.15
CA ARG A 33 -6.29 12.19 -1.88
C ARG A 33 -6.00 13.37 -2.80
N GLY A 34 -7.00 13.77 -3.59
CA GLY A 34 -6.92 15.00 -4.37
C GLY A 34 -6.56 16.17 -3.44
N THR A 35 -5.60 17.01 -3.85
CA THR A 35 -5.30 18.24 -3.12
C THR A 35 -6.59 19.06 -3.05
N PRO A 36 -7.02 19.50 -1.85
CA PRO A 36 -8.13 20.43 -1.75
C PRO A 36 -7.72 21.73 -2.42
N SER A 37 -8.19 21.94 -3.64
CA SER A 37 -7.97 23.21 -4.35
C SER A 37 -8.75 24.30 -3.62
N ALA A 38 -8.04 25.19 -2.94
CA ALA A 38 -8.62 26.41 -2.41
C ALA A 38 -8.83 27.38 -3.58
N GLY A 39 -10.00 27.30 -4.23
CA GLY A 39 -10.35 28.17 -5.35
C GLY A 39 -11.65 27.71 -6.01
N PHE A 40 -12.50 28.67 -6.36
CA PHE A 40 -13.78 28.48 -7.07
C PHE A 40 -13.51 28.01 -8.51
N GLY A 41 -13.03 26.79 -8.69
CA GLY A 41 -12.53 26.26 -9.96
C GLY A 41 -12.22 24.78 -9.83
N GLY A 42 -13.27 23.97 -9.85
CA GLY A 42 -13.19 22.52 -9.79
C GLY A 42 -12.49 21.93 -11.01
N LYS A 43 -11.22 21.59 -10.85
CA LYS A 43 -10.68 20.36 -11.45
C LYS A 43 -10.66 19.34 -10.33
N GLY A 44 -11.54 18.36 -10.45
CA GLY A 44 -12.03 17.51 -9.39
C GLY A 44 -10.91 16.87 -8.58
N SER A 45 -11.13 16.79 -7.28
CA SER A 45 -10.52 15.78 -6.44
C SER A 45 -10.54 14.44 -7.19
N ARG A 46 -9.41 13.72 -7.21
CA ARG A 46 -9.33 12.34 -7.73
C ARG A 46 -10.60 11.57 -7.38
N SER A 47 -11.20 10.92 -8.36
CA SER A 47 -12.35 10.05 -8.17
C SER A 47 -12.00 8.94 -7.17
N SER A 48 -13.01 8.41 -6.48
CA SER A 48 -12.83 7.34 -5.50
C SER A 48 -12.12 6.11 -6.10
N GLU A 49 -12.40 5.79 -7.37
CA GLU A 49 -11.69 4.72 -8.09
C GLU A 49 -10.19 5.03 -8.28
N GLU A 50 -9.81 6.24 -8.69
CA GLU A 50 -8.40 6.64 -8.81
C GLU A 50 -7.69 6.64 -7.45
N TYR A 51 -8.41 6.95 -6.38
CA TYR A 51 -7.88 6.86 -5.03
C TYR A 51 -7.56 5.41 -4.64
N ALA A 52 -8.50 4.50 -4.91
CA ALA A 52 -8.33 3.08 -4.64
C ALA A 52 -7.17 2.49 -5.45
N ASP A 53 -7.07 2.82 -6.74
CA ASP A 53 -5.99 2.36 -7.61
C ASP A 53 -4.62 2.83 -7.13
N ALA A 54 -4.51 4.12 -6.75
CA ALA A 54 -3.29 4.66 -6.15
C ALA A 54 -2.89 3.90 -4.87
N LEU A 55 -3.85 3.63 -3.98
CA LEU A 55 -3.60 2.87 -2.75
C LEU A 55 -3.12 1.43 -3.05
N LEU A 56 -3.70 0.77 -4.06
CA LEU A 56 -3.27 -0.58 -4.47
C LEU A 56 -1.84 -0.57 -5.02
N GLU A 57 -1.48 0.39 -5.87
CA GLU A 57 -0.10 0.55 -6.37
C GLU A 57 0.89 0.78 -5.22
N LEU A 58 0.52 1.64 -4.26
CA LEU A 58 1.35 1.90 -3.09
C LEU A 58 1.57 0.64 -2.25
N PHE A 59 0.53 -0.18 -2.06
CA PHE A 59 0.63 -1.45 -1.36
C PHE A 59 1.64 -2.39 -2.02
N GLU A 60 1.59 -2.55 -3.34
CA GLU A 60 2.52 -3.42 -4.07
C GLU A 60 3.98 -2.98 -3.89
N ARG A 61 4.23 -1.67 -3.91
CA ARG A 61 5.55 -1.08 -3.65
C ARG A 61 6.01 -1.32 -2.22
N CYS A 62 5.12 -1.16 -1.24
CA CYS A 62 5.41 -1.45 0.17
C CYS A 62 5.76 -2.93 0.37
N ARG A 63 4.97 -3.83 -0.22
CA ARG A 63 5.20 -5.28 -0.13
C ARG A 63 6.52 -5.69 -0.78
N GLY A 64 6.87 -5.11 -1.93
CA GLY A 64 8.16 -5.31 -2.58
C GLY A 64 9.34 -4.81 -1.74
N THR A 65 9.15 -3.73 -0.99
CA THR A 65 10.18 -3.17 -0.10
C THR A 65 10.37 -4.03 1.15
N VAL A 66 9.28 -4.48 1.77
CA VAL A 66 9.31 -5.31 2.99
C VAL A 66 9.79 -6.73 2.69
N SER A 67 9.39 -7.32 1.56
CA SER A 67 9.81 -8.66 1.15
C SER A 67 11.27 -8.72 0.70
N LYS A 68 11.88 -7.57 0.41
CA LYS A 68 13.28 -7.47 0.01
C LYS A 68 14.05 -7.00 1.24
N PRO A 69 14.53 -7.91 2.12
CA PRO A 69 15.37 -7.52 3.24
C PRO A 69 16.55 -6.77 2.63
N SER A 70 16.58 -5.46 2.90
CA SER A 70 17.58 -4.55 2.37
C SER A 70 18.95 -5.19 2.54
N LYS A 71 19.62 -5.51 1.43
CA LYS A 71 21.08 -5.64 1.49
C LYS A 71 21.58 -4.32 2.08
N PRO A 72 22.38 -4.34 3.15
CA PRO A 72 23.00 -3.11 3.64
C PRO A 72 23.79 -2.52 2.49
N GLY A 73 23.75 -1.19 2.39
CA GLY A 73 24.32 -0.41 1.29
C GLY A 73 25.73 -0.86 0.91
N LYS A 74 25.98 -0.83 -0.40
CA LYS A 74 27.33 -0.92 -0.94
C LYS A 74 28.00 0.44 -0.86
#